data_AF-A0A9X3CXM8-F1
#
_entry.id   AF-A0A9X3CXM8-F1
#
_cell.length_a   1.000
_cell.length_b   1.000
_cell.length_c   1.000
_cell.angle_alpha   90.00
_cell.angle_beta   90.00
_cell.angle_gamma   90.00
#
_symmetry.space_group_name_H-M   'P 1'
#
loop_
_entity.id
_entity.type
_entity.pdbx_description
1 polymer ?
#
loop_
_entity_poly.entity_id
_entity_poly.type
_entity_poly.pdbx_seq_one_letter_code
_entity_poly.pdbx_strand_id
1 'polypeptide(L)'
;MLFKFEDLKVYQKSLVFIDGVYKITLQFPPEELFGLTSQFRRASTSIALNIAEGSGSTDKDFNKYLRTTFNSLKECVVCSTLAFRLKFINKEVYDNLRKELAEISKMIAGLRKYLNQNNPEY
;
A
#
# COMPACT_ATOMS: atom_id res chain seq x y z
N MET A 1 -20.46 5.11 10.69
CA MET A 1 -19.21 5.88 10.90
C MET A 1 -19.27 7.14 10.03
N LEU A 2 -18.62 8.25 10.42
CA LEU A 2 -18.66 9.52 9.68
C LEU A 2 -17.90 9.43 8.33
N PHE A 3 -16.88 8.57 8.26
CA PHE A 3 -16.03 8.33 7.09
C PHE A 3 -16.18 6.89 6.58
N LYS A 4 -17.03 6.68 5.56
CA LYS A 4 -17.38 5.34 5.05
C LYS A 4 -16.20 4.49 4.55
N PHE A 5 -15.11 5.12 4.11
CA PHE A 5 -13.95 4.40 3.60
C PHE A 5 -13.19 3.62 4.68
N GLU A 6 -13.36 4.00 5.95
CA GLU A 6 -12.75 3.31 7.08
C GLU A 6 -13.28 1.88 7.24
N ASP A 7 -14.46 1.57 6.69
CA ASP A 7 -15.07 0.24 6.67
C ASP A 7 -14.43 -0.69 5.62
N LEU A 8 -13.65 -0.16 4.67
CA LEU A 8 -12.98 -0.96 3.66
C LEU A 8 -11.87 -1.80 4.31
N LYS A 9 -12.01 -3.13 4.28
CA LYS A 9 -10.98 -4.05 4.81
C LYS A 9 -9.60 -3.80 4.21
N VAL A 10 -9.54 -3.42 2.93
CA VAL A 10 -8.27 -3.11 2.25
C VAL A 10 -7.62 -1.83 2.79
N TYR A 11 -8.41 -0.84 3.22
CA TYR A 11 -7.91 0.34 3.90
C TYR A 11 -7.32 -0.03 5.27
N GLN A 12 -8.07 -0.77 6.09
CA GLN A 12 -7.61 -1.23 7.41
C GLN A 12 -6.33 -2.06 7.31
N LYS A 13 -6.25 -2.99 6.34
CA LYS A 13 -5.03 -3.77 6.08
C LYS A 13 -3.85 -2.89 5.66
N SER A 14 -4.12 -1.84 4.89
CA SER A 14 -3.09 -0.89 4.47
C SER A 14 -2.52 -0.12 5.66
N LEU A 15 -3.34 0.27 6.64
CA LEU A 15 -2.87 0.91 7.87
C LEU A 15 -1.92 0.00 8.68
N VAL A 16 -2.29 -1.28 8.84
CA VAL A 16 -1.41 -2.25 9.53
C VAL A 16 -0.06 -2.38 8.81
N PHE A 17 -0.06 -2.42 7.47
CA PHE A 17 1.17 -2.44 6.69
C PHE A 17 2.00 -1.14 6.88
N ILE A 18 1.34 0.02 6.87
CA ILE A 18 1.98 1.33 7.11
C ILE A 18 2.66 1.35 8.49
N ASP A 19 1.97 0.92 9.55
CA ASP A 19 2.54 0.86 10.90
C ASP A 19 3.79 -0.03 10.94
N GLY A 20 3.75 -1.17 10.25
CA GLY A 20 4.89 -2.05 10.05
C GLY A 20 6.07 -1.35 9.36
N VAL A 21 5.81 -0.65 8.25
CA VAL A 21 6.82 0.12 7.52
C VAL A 21 7.44 1.21 8.39
N TYR A 22 6.64 1.98 9.12
CA TYR A 22 7.16 3.00 10.03
C TYR A 22 8.04 2.40 11.12
N LYS A 23 7.62 1.26 11.71
CA LYS A 23 8.38 0.56 12.75
C LYS A 23 9.73 0.04 12.25
N ILE A 24 9.79 -0.63 11.10
CA ILE A 24 11.05 -1.19 10.58
C ILE A 24 12.02 -0.10 10.14
N THR A 25 11.52 1.00 9.58
CA THR A 25 12.35 2.09 9.07
C THR A 25 12.99 2.91 10.18
N LEU A 26 12.58 2.75 11.45
CA LEU A 26 13.29 3.32 12.60
C LEU A 26 14.68 2.70 12.80
N GLN A 27 14.92 1.51 12.26
CA GLN A 27 16.19 0.80 12.38
C GLN A 27 17.14 1.09 11.21
N PHE A 28 16.71 1.87 10.22
CA PHE A 28 17.53 2.17 9.06
C PHE A 28 18.62 3.19 9.44
N PRO A 29 19.75 3.20 8.73
CA PRO A 29 20.80 4.19 8.97
C PRO A 29 20.28 5.63 8.83
N PRO A 30 20.74 6.59 9.65
CA PRO A 30 20.29 7.99 9.57
C PRO A 30 20.49 8.64 8.20
N GLU A 31 21.54 8.26 7.47
CA GLU A 31 21.83 8.73 6.11
C GLU A 31 20.73 8.36 5.09
N GLU A 32 19.94 7.33 5.37
CA GLU A 32 18.81 6.89 4.52
C GLU A 32 17.51 7.62 4.84
N LEU A 33 17.50 8.54 5.82
CA LEU A 33 16.29 9.27 6.23
C LEU A 33 15.59 9.94 5.05
N PHE A 34 16.35 10.64 4.20
CA PHE A 34 15.82 11.28 2.99
C PHE A 34 15.84 10.36 1.76
N GLY A 35 16.58 9.24 1.83
CA GLY A 35 16.63 8.21 0.80
C GLY A 35 15.54 7.15 0.96
N LEU A 36 15.94 5.91 1.24
CA LEU A 36 15.04 4.76 1.28
C LEU A 36 13.94 4.89 2.33
N THR A 37 14.24 5.47 3.50
CA THR A 37 13.25 5.64 4.58
C THR A 37 12.10 6.54 4.14
N SER A 38 12.40 7.71 3.54
CA SER A 38 11.36 8.63 3.06
C SER A 38 10.54 8.04 1.93
N GLN A 39 11.18 7.33 0.99
CA GLN A 39 10.49 6.72 -0.14
C GLN A 39 9.55 5.61 0.34
N PHE A 40 10.02 4.73 1.23
CA PHE A 40 9.22 3.60 1.69
C PHE A 40 8.01 4.07 2.49
N ARG A 41 8.20 5.02 3.42
CA ARG A 41 7.09 5.59 4.20
C ARG A 41 6.05 6.25 3.30
N ARG A 42 6.48 7.14 2.38
CA ARG A 42 5.56 7.82 1.45
C ARG A 42 4.80 6.85 0.57
N ALA A 43 5.49 5.86 -0.01
CA ALA A 43 4.85 4.84 -0.83
C ALA A 43 3.82 4.04 -0.03
N SER A 44 4.15 3.64 1.21
CA SER A 44 3.21 2.91 2.07
C SER A 44 1.97 3.74 2.41
N THR A 45 2.15 4.99 2.84
CA THR A 45 1.05 5.90 3.19
C THR A 45 0.17 6.20 1.98
N SER A 46 0.77 6.35 0.80
CA SER A 46 0.04 6.61 -0.46
C SER A 46 -0.98 5.52 -0.79
N ILE A 47 -0.76 4.26 -0.36
CA ILE A 47 -1.73 3.16 -0.54
C ILE A 47 -3.06 3.52 0.14
N ALA A 48 -3.03 3.86 1.43
CA ALA A 48 -4.24 4.19 2.19
C ALA A 48 -4.88 5.52 1.70
N LEU A 49 -4.06 6.52 1.38
CA LEU A 49 -4.54 7.82 0.87
C LEU A 49 -5.32 7.65 -0.44
N ASN A 50 -4.80 6.90 -1.42
CA ASN A 50 -5.49 6.68 -2.69
C ASN A 50 -6.79 5.87 -2.51
N ILE A 51 -6.82 4.91 -1.56
CA ILE A 51 -8.05 4.17 -1.26
C ILE A 51 -9.12 5.13 -0.69
N ALA A 52 -8.74 5.98 0.25
CA ALA A 52 -9.64 6.96 0.87
C ALA A 52 -10.17 7.96 -0.17
N GLU A 53 -9.28 8.59 -0.96
CA GLU A 53 -9.65 9.55 -2.01
C GLU A 53 -10.60 8.93 -3.04
N GLY A 54 -10.32 7.70 -3.48
CA GLY A 54 -11.13 7.03 -4.48
C GLY A 54 -12.51 6.59 -3.99
N SER A 55 -12.64 6.24 -2.70
CA SER A 55 -13.88 5.68 -2.14
C SER A 55 -15.12 6.58 -2.19
N GLY A 56 -14.93 7.90 -2.31
CA GLY A 56 -16.01 8.87 -2.46
C GLY A 56 -16.33 9.24 -3.92
N SER A 57 -15.61 8.65 -4.88
CA SER A 57 -15.73 8.94 -6.31
C SER A 57 -16.66 7.97 -7.01
N THR A 58 -16.91 8.20 -8.31
CA THR A 58 -17.57 7.19 -9.18
C THR A 58 -16.74 5.91 -9.25
N ASP A 59 -17.35 4.75 -9.50
CA ASP A 59 -16.60 3.48 -9.61
C ASP A 59 -15.50 3.53 -10.69
N LYS A 60 -15.72 4.27 -11.78
CA LYS A 60 -14.73 4.50 -12.84
C LYS A 60 -13.52 5.28 -12.32
N ASP A 61 -13.75 6.35 -11.56
CA ASP A 61 -12.68 7.15 -10.99
C ASP A 61 -12.00 6.44 -9.83
N PHE A 62 -12.76 5.74 -8.97
CA PHE A 62 -12.19 4.90 -7.92
C PHE A 62 -11.23 3.87 -8.50
N ASN A 63 -11.56 3.22 -9.63
CA ASN A 63 -10.64 2.35 -10.35
C ASN A 63 -9.32 3.02 -10.77
N LYS A 64 -9.33 4.33 -11.09
CA LYS A 64 -8.11 5.09 -11.40
C LYS A 64 -7.26 5.26 -10.14
N TYR A 65 -7.85 5.61 -9.00
CA TYR A 65 -7.15 5.68 -7.71
C TYR A 65 -6.58 4.32 -7.28
N LEU A 66 -7.32 3.23 -7.49
CA LEU A 66 -6.85 1.87 -7.23
C LEU A 66 -5.70 1.45 -8.16
N ARG A 67 -5.58 2.04 -9.37
CA ARG A 67 -4.40 1.88 -10.23
C ARG A 67 -3.18 2.60 -9.64
N THR A 68 -3.34 3.81 -9.12
CA THR A 68 -2.27 4.52 -8.41
C THR A 68 -1.84 3.75 -7.16
N THR A 69 -2.79 3.18 -6.42
CA THR A 69 -2.54 2.30 -5.27
C THR A 69 -1.62 1.12 -5.64
N PHE A 70 -1.82 0.49 -6.81
CA PHE A 70 -0.91 -0.55 -7.31
C PHE A 70 0.50 -0.06 -7.61
N ASN A 71 0.66 1.19 -8.07
CA ASN A 71 1.99 1.76 -8.30
C ASN A 71 2.72 1.94 -6.97
N SER A 72 2.04 2.46 -5.94
CA SER A 72 2.59 2.58 -4.59
C SER A 72 2.93 1.21 -3.96
N LEU A 73 2.13 0.17 -4.21
CA LEU A 73 2.49 -1.21 -3.83
C LEU A 73 3.79 -1.69 -4.50
N LYS A 74 3.99 -1.41 -5.79
CA LYS A 74 5.22 -1.77 -6.51
C LYS A 74 6.43 -1.01 -5.95
N GLU A 75 6.26 0.24 -5.57
CA GLU A 75 7.31 1.01 -4.89
C GLU A 75 7.66 0.39 -3.54
N CYS A 76 6.67 -0.02 -2.73
CA CYS A 76 6.91 -0.73 -1.47
C CYS A 76 7.63 -2.06 -1.68
N VAL A 77 7.31 -2.78 -2.76
CA VAL A 77 8.02 -4.00 -3.19
C VAL A 77 9.50 -3.70 -3.45
N VAL A 78 9.80 -2.62 -4.18
CA VAL A 78 11.19 -2.22 -4.47
C VAL A 78 11.89 -1.79 -3.19
N CYS A 79 11.26 -0.97 -2.36
CA CYS A 79 11.84 -0.47 -1.11
C CYS A 79 12.16 -1.60 -0.13
N SER A 80 11.24 -2.54 0.07
CA SER A 80 11.49 -3.74 0.91
C SER A 80 12.62 -4.62 0.36
N THR A 81 12.71 -4.76 -0.97
CA THR A 81 13.80 -5.51 -1.62
C THR A 81 15.16 -4.83 -1.38
N LEU A 82 15.21 -3.50 -1.51
CA LEU A 82 16.43 -2.73 -1.24
C LEU A 82 16.84 -2.81 0.23
N ALA A 83 15.89 -2.62 1.15
CA ALA A 83 16.14 -2.74 2.59
C ALA A 83 16.74 -4.09 2.96
N PHE A 84 16.23 -5.18 2.35
CA PHE A 84 16.78 -6.52 2.56
C PHE A 84 18.19 -6.69 1.96
N ARG A 85 18.41 -6.23 0.72
CA ARG A 85 19.72 -6.32 0.04
C ARG A 85 20.81 -5.53 0.76
N LEU A 86 20.43 -4.38 1.34
CA LEU A 86 21.31 -3.53 2.14
C LEU A 86 21.43 -4.01 3.60
N LYS A 87 20.79 -5.13 3.96
CA LYS A 87 20.81 -5.75 5.29
C LYS A 87 20.21 -4.89 6.40
N PHE A 88 19.33 -3.94 6.07
CA PHE A 88 18.60 -3.15 7.07
C PHE A 88 17.46 -3.93 7.72
N ILE A 89 16.97 -4.98 7.04
CA ILE A 89 15.99 -5.92 7.57
C ILE A 89 16.47 -7.36 7.33
N ASN A 90 16.03 -8.28 8.19
CA ASN A 90 16.31 -9.70 8.03
C ASN A 90 15.33 -10.38 7.05
N LYS A 91 15.58 -11.66 6.76
CA LYS A 91 14.76 -12.44 5.81
C LYS A 91 13.32 -12.62 6.27
N GLU A 92 13.09 -12.82 7.57
CA GLU A 92 11.75 -12.98 8.14
C GLU A 92 10.90 -11.71 7.95
N VAL A 93 11.46 -10.54 8.28
CA VAL A 93 10.79 -9.25 8.07
C VAL A 93 10.51 -9.02 6.59
N TYR A 94 11.48 -9.32 5.71
CA TYR A 94 11.29 -9.21 4.27
C TYR A 94 10.14 -10.11 3.77
N ASP A 95 10.11 -11.38 4.15
CA ASP A 95 9.08 -12.32 3.71
C ASP A 95 7.68 -11.92 4.24
N ASN A 96 7.60 -11.41 5.47
CA ASN A 96 6.36 -10.88 6.03
C ASN A 96 5.84 -9.67 5.26
N LEU A 97 6.70 -8.69 4.93
CA LEU A 97 6.33 -7.55 4.09
C LEU A 97 5.82 -8.01 2.70
N ARG A 98 6.49 -9.00 2.10
CA ARG A 98 6.08 -9.56 0.80
C ARG A 98 4.69 -10.21 0.88
N LYS A 99 4.41 -10.93 1.97
CA LYS A 99 3.11 -11.55 2.21
C LYS A 99 2.00 -10.50 2.37
N GLU A 100 2.24 -9.45 3.15
CA GLU A 100 1.29 -8.36 3.36
C GLU A 100 1.00 -7.60 2.06
N LEU A 101 2.05 -7.25 1.29
CA LEU A 101 1.91 -6.61 -0.01
C LEU A 101 1.12 -7.47 -1.01
N ALA A 102 1.36 -8.78 -1.02
CA ALA A 102 0.62 -9.72 -1.87
C ALA A 102 -0.87 -9.82 -1.47
N GLU A 103 -1.17 -9.77 -0.17
CA GLU A 103 -2.54 -9.76 0.34
C GLU A 103 -3.27 -8.48 -0.07
N ILE A 104 -2.69 -7.31 0.19
CA ILE A 104 -3.27 -6.02 -0.22
C ILE A 104 -3.48 -5.97 -1.73
N SER A 105 -2.51 -6.45 -2.53
CA SER A 105 -2.62 -6.54 -3.99
C SER A 105 -3.85 -7.37 -4.43
N LYS A 106 -4.09 -8.53 -3.80
CA LYS A 106 -5.27 -9.37 -4.07
C LYS A 106 -6.57 -8.67 -3.68
N MET A 107 -6.59 -7.98 -2.54
CA MET A 107 -7.77 -7.23 -2.08
C MET A 107 -8.13 -6.10 -3.05
N ILE A 108 -7.14 -5.33 -3.52
CA ILE A 108 -7.35 -4.27 -4.51
C ILE A 108 -7.85 -4.87 -5.83
N ALA A 109 -7.25 -5.97 -6.29
CA ALA A 109 -7.69 -6.63 -7.53
C ALA A 109 -9.17 -7.08 -7.43
N GLY A 110 -9.57 -7.64 -6.28
CA GLY A 110 -10.95 -8.01 -6.01
C GLY A 110 -11.90 -6.80 -6.01
N LEU A 111 -11.52 -5.72 -5.34
CA LEU A 111 -12.32 -4.48 -5.30
C LEU A 111 -12.50 -3.88 -6.70
N ARG A 112 -11.44 -3.80 -7.50
CA ARG A 112 -11.52 -3.30 -8.88
C ARG A 112 -12.44 -4.15 -9.75
N LYS A 113 -12.37 -5.48 -9.61
CA LYS A 113 -13.27 -6.39 -10.33
C LYS A 113 -14.74 -6.11 -9.97
N TYR A 114 -15.03 -5.94 -8.68
CA TYR A 114 -16.38 -5.58 -8.21
C TYR A 114 -16.85 -4.24 -8.79
N LEU A 115 -16.02 -3.20 -8.74
CA LEU A 115 -16.35 -1.87 -9.28
C LEU A 115 -16.57 -1.89 -10.80
N ASN A 116 -15.85 -2.72 -11.54
CA ASN A 116 -16.04 -2.86 -13.00
C ASN A 116 -17.31 -3.63 -13.37
N GLN A 117 -17.72 -4.61 -12.55
CA GLN A 117 -18.95 -5.38 -12.80
C GLN A 117 -20.22 -4.53 -12.63
N ASN A 118 -20.15 -3.50 -11.78
CA ASN A 118 -21.25 -2.58 -11.53
C ASN A 118 -21.31 -1.40 -12.53
N ASN A 119 -20.35 -1.33 -13.47
CA ASN A 119 -20.33 -0.35 -14.56
C ASN A 119 -20.02 -1.04 -15.91
N PRO A 120 -20.99 -1.79 -16.47
CA PRO A 120 -20.80 -2.52 -17.74
C PRO A 120 -20.81 -1.63 -18.98
N GLU A 121 -21.09 -0.31 -18.86
CA GLU A 121 -21.04 0.62 -19.99
C GLU A 121 -19.60 1.08 -20.30
N TYR A 122 -18.75 0.09 -20.58
CA TYR A 122 -17.64 0.03 -21.54
C TYR A 122 -17.37 -1.43 -21.87
#